data_AF-A0AAD7YC40-F1
#
_entry.id   AF-A0AAD7YC40-F1
#
_cell.length_a   1.000
_cell.length_b   1.000
_cell.length_c   1.000
_cell.angle_alpha   90.00
_cell.angle_beta   90.00
_cell.angle_gamma   90.00
#
_symmetry.space_group_name_H-M   'P 1'
#
loop_
_entity.id
_entity.type
_entity.pdbx_description
1 polymer ?
#
loop_
_entity_poly.entity_id
_entity_poly.type
_entity_poly.pdbx_seq_one_letter_code
_entity_poly.pdbx_strand_id
1 'polypeptide(L)'
;MGCANLVDLHKYTKMELKIAIEQLDAVGHSKISREEFATVISYGPKSKSTNMKAGLFLLAVLAALVACNDAAVVQNAVSRANMHQGSYRPGDRLLHSGYYRKNPIYNAVQYQDITYRGASNVRITYLEAVEQGATQWAMPSLRAGGVGYNQATIRLTSARGYGYYYLVRIYGR
;
A
#
# COMPACT_ATOMS: atom_id res chain seq x y z
N MET A 1 -44.61 -38.59 16.35
CA MET A 1 -43.47 -37.63 16.35
C MET A 1 -42.66 -37.93 15.10
N GLY A 2 -42.83 -37.28 13.96
CA GLY A 2 -43.44 -35.98 13.65
C GLY A 2 -42.51 -35.32 12.64
N CYS A 3 -42.80 -35.56 11.35
CA CYS A 3 -42.03 -35.21 10.16
C CYS A 3 -41.54 -33.76 10.10
N ALA A 4 -40.32 -33.55 9.61
CA ALA A 4 -39.87 -32.26 9.07
C ALA A 4 -39.13 -32.49 7.74
N ASN A 5 -39.97 -32.63 6.72
CA ASN A 5 -39.86 -32.19 5.33
C ASN A 5 -38.47 -32.00 4.70
N LEU A 6 -38.25 -32.85 3.68
CA LEU A 6 -37.62 -32.47 2.42
C LEU A 6 -38.04 -31.04 2.03
N VAL A 7 -37.09 -30.11 1.98
CA VAL A 7 -37.25 -28.88 1.20
C VAL A 7 -36.61 -29.14 -0.15
N ASP A 8 -37.49 -29.35 -1.13
CA ASP A 8 -37.23 -29.41 -2.56
C ASP A 8 -36.26 -28.33 -3.01
N LEU A 9 -35.00 -28.71 -3.25
CA LEU A 9 -33.99 -27.86 -3.89
C LEU A 9 -34.13 -27.90 -5.43
N HIS A 10 -35.35 -27.98 -5.95
CA HIS A 10 -35.66 -28.05 -7.38
C HIS A 10 -36.25 -26.75 -7.95
N LYS A 11 -36.01 -25.62 -7.28
CA LYS A 11 -36.47 -24.29 -7.71
C LYS A 11 -35.41 -23.21 -7.46
N TYR A 12 -34.22 -23.38 -8.03
CA TYR A 12 -33.36 -22.24 -8.32
C TYR A 12 -33.52 -21.90 -9.80
N THR A 13 -34.57 -21.14 -10.10
CA THR A 13 -34.85 -20.66 -11.45
C THR A 13 -33.84 -19.58 -11.81
N LYS A 14 -33.39 -19.65 -13.07
CA LYS A 14 -32.56 -18.77 -13.91
C LYS A 14 -32.48 -17.26 -13.56
N MET A 15 -33.37 -16.71 -12.73
CA MET A 15 -33.35 -15.31 -12.26
C MET A 15 -32.29 -15.02 -11.22
N GLU A 16 -31.99 -15.93 -10.28
CA GLU A 16 -31.04 -15.63 -9.19
C GLU A 16 -29.57 -15.66 -9.67
N LEU A 17 -29.27 -16.43 -10.71
CA LEU A 17 -27.99 -16.39 -11.44
C LEU A 17 -27.78 -15.07 -12.18
N LYS A 18 -28.85 -14.37 -12.55
CA LYS A 18 -28.77 -13.08 -13.25
C LYS A 18 -28.38 -11.94 -12.30
N ILE A 19 -28.85 -12.01 -11.05
CA ILE A 19 -28.53 -11.03 -9.99
C ILE A 19 -27.05 -11.14 -9.57
N ALA A 20 -26.49 -12.36 -9.51
CA ALA A 20 -25.07 -12.56 -9.20
C ALA A 20 -24.12 -11.98 -10.27
N ILE A 21 -24.53 -11.97 -11.55
CA ILE A 21 -23.75 -11.40 -12.67
C ILE A 21 -23.80 -9.87 -12.64
N GLU A 22 -24.96 -9.28 -12.31
CA GLU A 22 -25.12 -7.81 -12.25
C GLU A 22 -24.32 -7.18 -11.10
N GLN A 23 -24.07 -7.93 -10.02
CA GLN A 23 -23.21 -7.49 -8.92
C GLN A 23 -21.70 -7.59 -9.23
N LEU A 24 -21.31 -8.37 -10.25
CA LEU A 24 -19.93 -8.46 -10.73
C LEU A 24 -19.55 -7.29 -11.66
N ASP A 25 -20.51 -6.73 -12.42
CA ASP A 25 -20.27 -5.57 -13.29
C ASP A 25 -20.08 -4.24 -12.52
N ALA A 26 -20.51 -4.17 -11.24
CA ALA A 26 -20.32 -2.98 -10.39
C ALA A 26 -18.89 -2.86 -9.82
N VAL A 27 -18.10 -3.94 -9.85
CA VAL A 27 -16.68 -3.95 -9.46
C VAL A 27 -15.86 -3.78 -10.73
N GLY A 28 -15.96 -2.59 -11.32
CA GLY A 28 -15.41 -2.27 -12.64
C GLY A 28 -13.88 -2.31 -12.67
N HIS A 29 -13.28 -3.49 -12.74
CA HIS A 29 -11.89 -3.72 -13.17
C HIS A 29 -11.67 -5.21 -13.50
N SER A 30 -12.19 -5.69 -14.63
CA SER A 30 -11.43 -6.66 -15.44
C SER A 30 -12.06 -6.81 -16.83
N LYS A 31 -11.25 -6.62 -17.88
CA LYS A 31 -11.56 -7.04 -19.24
C LYS A 31 -11.44 -8.57 -19.31
N ILE A 32 -12.37 -9.30 -18.71
CA ILE A 32 -12.54 -10.72 -18.99
C ILE A 32 -13.65 -10.77 -20.05
N SER A 33 -13.26 -11.09 -21.28
CA SER A 33 -14.18 -11.08 -22.41
C SER A 33 -15.28 -12.13 -22.17
N ARG A 34 -16.50 -11.82 -22.66
CA ARG A 34 -17.68 -12.68 -22.55
C ARG A 34 -17.50 -14.10 -23.10
N GLU A 35 -16.41 -14.38 -23.82
CA GLU A 35 -16.14 -15.66 -24.48
C GLU A 35 -15.55 -16.73 -23.54
N GLU A 36 -14.79 -16.33 -22.51
CA GLU A 36 -14.26 -17.31 -21.54
C GLU A 36 -15.38 -17.85 -20.61
N PHE A 37 -16.34 -17.01 -20.23
CA PHE A 37 -17.48 -17.43 -19.41
C PHE A 37 -18.43 -18.39 -20.15
N ALA A 38 -18.60 -18.23 -21.47
CA ALA A 38 -19.43 -19.14 -22.27
C ALA A 38 -18.84 -20.56 -22.32
N THR A 39 -17.51 -20.68 -22.19
CA THR A 39 -16.83 -21.99 -22.23
C THR A 39 -17.03 -22.76 -20.92
N VAL A 40 -17.19 -22.07 -19.80
CA VAL A 40 -17.51 -22.70 -18.50
C VAL A 40 -18.96 -23.22 -18.45
N ILE A 41 -19.89 -22.58 -19.17
CA ILE A 41 -21.32 -22.98 -19.18
C ILE A 41 -21.59 -24.15 -20.16
N SER A 42 -20.73 -24.35 -21.17
CA SER A 42 -20.85 -25.45 -22.15
C SER A 42 -20.53 -26.84 -21.58
N TYR A 43 -19.76 -26.92 -20.49
CA TYR A 43 -19.58 -28.17 -19.73
C TYR A 43 -20.79 -28.46 -18.85
N GLY A 44 -21.93 -28.74 -19.46
CA GLY A 44 -23.06 -29.39 -18.79
C GLY A 44 -22.67 -30.83 -18.43
N PRO A 45 -22.67 -31.23 -17.14
CA PRO A 45 -22.41 -32.62 -16.81
C PRO A 45 -23.63 -33.48 -17.17
N LYS A 46 -23.63 -34.09 -18.36
CA LYS A 46 -24.33 -35.35 -18.58
C LYS A 46 -23.54 -36.45 -17.87
N SER A 47 -23.78 -36.66 -16.59
CA SER A 47 -23.37 -37.90 -15.95
C SER A 47 -24.25 -38.24 -14.77
N LYS A 48 -24.67 -39.51 -14.79
CA LYS A 48 -25.38 -40.21 -13.72
C LYS A 48 -24.71 -40.01 -12.37
N SER A 49 -25.56 -39.86 -11.35
CA SER A 49 -25.45 -40.43 -10.00
C SER A 49 -24.03 -40.78 -9.53
N THR A 50 -23.43 -39.92 -8.68
CA THR A 50 -22.88 -40.27 -7.34
C THR A 50 -21.96 -39.20 -6.72
N ASN A 51 -21.54 -38.14 -7.41
CA ASN A 51 -20.48 -37.26 -6.88
C ASN A 51 -20.79 -35.75 -6.92
N MET A 52 -22.05 -35.36 -6.67
CA MET A 52 -22.45 -33.95 -6.58
C MET A 52 -21.77 -33.19 -5.43
N LYS A 53 -21.28 -33.92 -4.42
CA LYS A 53 -20.51 -33.36 -3.29
C LYS A 53 -19.13 -32.86 -3.71
N ALA A 54 -18.47 -33.53 -4.65
CA ALA A 54 -17.12 -33.16 -5.09
C ALA A 54 -17.10 -31.84 -5.88
N GLY A 55 -18.10 -31.62 -6.75
CA GLY A 55 -18.24 -30.36 -7.49
C GLY A 55 -18.59 -29.16 -6.61
N LEU A 56 -19.46 -29.37 -5.60
CA LEU A 56 -19.83 -28.34 -4.65
C LEU A 56 -18.64 -27.93 -3.74
N PHE A 57 -17.81 -28.90 -3.35
CA PHE A 57 -16.57 -28.64 -2.63
C PHE A 57 -15.59 -27.81 -3.46
N LEU A 58 -15.45 -28.10 -4.75
CA LEU A 58 -14.53 -27.39 -5.64
C LEU A 58 -14.95 -25.93 -5.84
N LEU A 59 -16.26 -25.67 -5.98
CA LEU A 59 -16.82 -24.33 -6.03
C LEU A 59 -16.65 -23.55 -4.71
N ALA A 60 -16.86 -24.22 -3.57
CA ALA A 60 -16.66 -23.61 -2.26
C ALA A 60 -15.19 -23.25 -2.00
N VAL A 61 -14.25 -24.10 -2.44
CA VAL A 61 -12.81 -23.83 -2.35
C VAL A 61 -12.42 -22.67 -3.25
N LEU A 62 -12.96 -22.58 -4.47
CA LEU A 62 -12.68 -21.48 -5.37
C LEU A 62 -13.24 -20.14 -4.85
N ALA A 63 -14.45 -20.16 -4.28
CA ALA A 63 -15.05 -18.99 -3.63
C ALA A 63 -14.27 -18.54 -2.39
N ALA A 64 -13.80 -19.48 -1.56
CA ALA A 64 -12.95 -19.19 -0.42
C ALA A 64 -11.60 -18.60 -0.86
N LEU A 65 -11.03 -19.07 -1.97
CA LEU A 65 -9.79 -18.54 -2.53
C LEU A 65 -9.94 -17.11 -3.04
N VAL A 66 -11.09 -16.75 -3.63
CA VAL A 66 -11.37 -15.38 -4.06
C VAL A 66 -11.61 -14.46 -2.87
N ALA A 67 -12.31 -14.92 -1.84
CA ALA A 67 -12.59 -14.13 -0.64
C ALA A 67 -11.34 -13.82 0.22
N CYS A 68 -10.26 -14.60 0.10
CA CYS A 68 -9.01 -14.33 0.81
C CYS A 68 -7.99 -13.48 0.01
N ASN A 69 -8.32 -13.07 -1.22
CA ASN A 69 -7.50 -12.15 -2.01
C ASN A 69 -7.78 -10.67 -1.72
N ASP A 70 -8.61 -10.35 -0.72
CA ASP A 70 -8.77 -8.99 -0.18
C ASP A 70 -7.55 -8.54 0.66
N ALA A 71 -6.40 -9.16 0.42
CA ALA A 71 -5.10 -8.69 0.87
C ALA A 71 -4.73 -7.45 0.06
N ALA A 72 -5.30 -6.33 0.49
CA ALA A 72 -4.83 -4.96 0.31
C ALA A 72 -3.92 -4.78 -0.93
N VAL A 73 -4.53 -4.38 -2.06
CA VAL A 73 -3.80 -3.61 -3.06
C VAL A 73 -3.28 -2.36 -2.35
N VAL A 74 -2.06 -2.45 -1.83
CA VAL A 74 -1.25 -1.28 -1.49
C VAL A 74 -1.13 -0.53 -2.80
N GLN A 75 -1.93 0.52 -2.95
CA GLN A 75 -1.68 1.52 -3.97
C GLN A 75 -0.20 1.87 -3.84
N ASN A 76 0.59 1.56 -4.88
CA ASN A 76 1.95 2.06 -5.01
C ASN A 76 1.84 3.58 -5.15
N ALA A 77 1.59 4.26 -4.02
CA ALA A 77 1.90 5.65 -3.86
C ALA A 77 3.37 5.72 -4.27
N VAL A 78 3.64 6.44 -5.36
CA VAL A 78 4.99 6.71 -5.85
C VAL A 78 5.88 6.89 -4.63
N SER A 79 6.74 5.91 -4.34
CA SER A 79 7.39 5.81 -3.05
C SER A 79 8.36 6.96 -2.95
N ARG A 80 7.92 8.06 -2.34
CA ARG A 80 8.75 9.21 -2.02
C ARG A 80 9.55 8.83 -0.80
N ALA A 81 10.86 8.98 -0.88
CA ALA A 81 11.70 8.73 0.28
C ALA A 81 11.67 9.97 1.17
N ASN A 82 10.63 10.06 1.99
CA ASN A 82 10.58 10.98 3.12
C ASN A 82 11.16 10.29 4.35
N MET A 83 11.85 11.05 5.19
CA MET A 83 12.30 10.56 6.49
C MET A 83 11.47 11.23 7.57
N HIS A 84 10.89 10.42 8.45
CA HIS A 84 10.23 10.88 9.67
C HIS A 84 10.78 10.06 10.82
N GLN A 85 11.27 10.71 11.87
CA GLN A 85 11.85 10.02 13.01
C GLN A 85 11.44 10.68 14.31
N GLY A 86 10.94 9.88 15.25
CA GLY A 86 10.45 10.35 16.53
C GLY A 86 8.97 10.71 16.50
N SER A 87 8.55 11.53 17.45
CA SER A 87 7.14 11.93 17.62
C SER A 87 7.08 13.38 18.05
N TYR A 88 6.26 14.17 17.36
CA TYR A 88 5.97 15.55 17.71
C TYR A 88 5.01 15.60 18.90
N ARG A 89 5.38 16.33 19.96
CA ARG A 89 4.54 16.50 21.15
C ARG A 89 4.10 17.96 21.32
N PRO A 90 2.95 18.20 21.97
CA PRO A 90 2.59 19.55 22.41
C PRO A 90 3.71 20.16 23.27
N GLY A 91 4.14 21.38 22.94
CA GLY A 91 5.25 22.07 23.59
C GLY A 91 6.61 21.89 22.91
N ASP A 92 6.72 21.01 21.91
CA ASP A 92 7.91 20.99 21.06
C ASP A 92 7.93 22.22 20.14
N ARG A 93 9.10 22.81 19.95
CA ARG A 93 9.33 23.98 19.09
C ARG A 93 10.17 23.60 17.89
N LEU A 94 10.02 24.37 16.80
CA LEU A 94 10.87 24.25 15.63
C LEU A 94 12.28 24.75 15.98
N LEU A 95 13.25 23.84 15.93
CA LEU A 95 14.66 24.13 16.23
C LEU A 95 15.45 24.49 14.98
N HIS A 96 15.13 23.84 13.86
CA HIS A 96 15.77 24.08 12.57
C HIS A 96 14.77 23.85 11.44
N SER A 97 14.82 24.70 10.42
CA SER A 97 14.08 24.53 9.18
C SER A 97 14.93 25.04 8.02
N GLY A 98 15.08 24.24 6.97
CA GLY A 98 15.87 24.63 5.83
C GLY A 98 15.48 23.87 4.57
N TYR A 99 15.51 24.59 3.45
CA TYR A 99 15.38 24.01 2.13
C TYR A 99 16.76 23.66 1.56
N TYR A 100 16.91 22.43 1.10
CA TYR A 100 18.16 21.91 0.57
C TYR A 100 17.92 21.40 -0.85
N ARG A 101 18.62 22.02 -1.80
CA ARG A 101 18.52 21.70 -3.23
C ARG A 101 19.88 21.38 -3.83
N LYS A 102 19.92 20.32 -4.64
CA LYS A 102 21.01 20.06 -5.59
C LYS A 102 20.45 19.86 -6.98
N ASN A 103 21.11 20.46 -7.96
CA ASN A 103 20.79 20.23 -9.37
C ASN A 103 21.26 18.83 -9.79
N PRO A 104 20.59 18.20 -10.77
CA PRO A 104 21.00 16.90 -11.29
C PRO A 104 22.38 16.98 -11.96
N ILE A 105 23.21 15.97 -11.72
CA ILE A 105 24.51 15.79 -12.40
C ILE A 105 24.48 14.40 -13.05
N TYR A 106 24.78 14.36 -14.35
CA TYR A 106 24.75 13.13 -15.13
C TYR A 106 25.70 12.07 -14.57
N ASN A 107 25.20 10.83 -14.47
CA ASN A 107 25.95 9.66 -13.98
C ASN A 107 26.63 9.83 -12.60
N ALA A 108 26.22 10.81 -11.79
CA ALA A 108 26.79 11.06 -10.48
C ALA A 108 25.75 10.89 -9.37
N VAL A 109 26.21 10.42 -8.21
CA VAL A 109 25.46 10.42 -6.95
C VAL A 109 26.01 11.55 -6.10
N GLN A 110 25.15 12.46 -5.69
CA GLN A 110 25.50 13.61 -4.87
C GLN A 110 24.99 13.40 -3.45
N TYR A 111 25.70 13.95 -2.47
CA TYR A 111 25.25 13.93 -1.09
C TYR A 111 25.52 15.26 -0.40
N GLN A 112 24.73 15.55 0.63
CA GLN A 112 24.94 16.69 1.52
C GLN A 112 24.59 16.30 2.95
N ASP A 113 25.52 16.61 3.85
CA ASP A 113 25.31 16.43 5.28
C ASP A 113 24.81 17.73 5.90
N ILE A 114 23.70 17.63 6.60
CA ILE A 114 23.02 18.73 7.28
C ILE A 114 23.14 18.45 8.76
N THR A 115 23.98 19.23 9.42
CA THR A 115 24.25 19.05 10.85
C THR A 115 23.55 20.15 11.62
N TYR A 116 22.67 19.75 12.53
CA TYR A 116 22.11 20.60 13.57
C TYR A 116 22.82 20.32 14.90
N ARG A 117 23.20 21.40 15.59
CA ARG A 117 23.76 21.38 16.93
C ARG A 117 22.98 22.35 17.81
N GLY A 118 22.15 21.81 18.69
CA GLY A 118 21.42 22.57 19.68
C GLY A 118 22.23 22.80 20.95
N ALA A 119 21.71 23.68 21.81
CA ALA A 119 22.24 23.86 23.16
C ALA A 119 22.12 22.57 23.99
N SER A 120 22.92 22.44 25.05
CA SER A 120 22.98 21.23 25.90
C SER A 120 21.66 20.91 26.64
N ASN A 121 20.83 21.92 26.85
CA ASN A 121 19.51 21.81 27.49
C ASN A 121 18.37 21.50 26.52
N VAL A 122 18.64 21.39 25.21
CA VAL A 122 17.63 21.10 24.19
C VAL A 122 17.71 19.64 23.77
N ARG A 123 16.57 18.98 23.66
CA ARG A 123 16.46 17.61 23.15
C ARG A 123 15.61 17.56 21.90
N ILE A 124 16.15 16.95 20.86
CA ILE A 124 15.45 16.70 19.61
C ILE A 124 14.40 15.61 19.85
N THR A 125 13.15 15.89 19.47
CA THR A 125 12.01 14.98 19.67
C THR A 125 11.49 14.43 18.35
N TYR A 126 11.59 15.22 17.29
CA TYR A 126 11.10 14.85 15.97
C TYR A 126 11.98 15.45 14.88
N LEU A 127 12.29 14.64 13.88
CA LEU A 127 13.02 15.02 12.69
C LEU A 127 12.22 14.63 11.48
N GLU A 128 12.23 15.50 10.49
CA GLU A 128 11.68 15.17 9.19
C GLU A 128 12.51 15.75 8.04
N ALA A 129 12.58 14.98 6.97
CA ALA A 129 13.08 15.41 5.68
C ALA A 129 12.02 15.05 4.64
N VAL A 130 11.34 16.07 4.13
CA VAL A 130 10.22 15.91 3.21
C VAL A 130 10.61 16.45 1.84
N GLU A 131 10.54 15.60 0.84
CA GLU A 131 10.79 15.98 -0.55
C GLU A 131 9.72 16.98 -1.03
N GLN A 132 10.16 18.00 -1.77
CA GLN A 132 9.30 19.07 -2.26
C GLN A 132 9.13 18.95 -3.78
N GLY A 133 7.89 18.80 -4.25
CA GLY A 133 7.57 18.70 -5.68
C GLY A 133 7.40 17.26 -6.17
N ALA A 134 7.89 16.95 -7.39
CA ALA A 134 7.86 15.60 -7.94
C ALA A 134 8.94 14.71 -7.29
N THR A 135 8.77 13.39 -7.31
CA THR A 135 9.80 12.47 -6.80
C THR A 135 11.08 12.58 -7.62
N GLN A 136 12.21 12.72 -6.95
CA GLN A 136 13.56 12.81 -7.51
C GLN A 136 14.43 11.62 -7.06
N TRP A 137 13.81 10.64 -6.40
CA TRP A 137 14.41 9.37 -5.98
C TRP A 137 15.63 9.52 -5.07
N ALA A 138 15.79 10.67 -4.44
CA ALA A 138 16.82 10.88 -3.44
C ALA A 138 16.43 10.20 -2.12
N MET A 139 17.41 9.78 -1.34
CA MET A 139 17.21 9.07 -0.08
C MET A 139 17.78 9.89 1.09
N PRO A 140 16.92 10.43 1.99
CA PRO A 140 17.34 10.98 3.26
C PRO A 140 17.70 9.86 4.24
N SER A 141 18.73 10.08 5.07
CA SER A 141 19.15 9.14 6.11
C SER A 141 19.73 9.88 7.31
N LEU A 142 19.56 9.32 8.51
CA LEU A 142 20.21 9.83 9.71
C LEU A 142 21.63 9.26 9.78
N ARG A 143 22.64 10.13 9.82
CA ARG A 143 24.05 9.76 9.90
C ARG A 143 24.57 9.69 11.34
N ALA A 144 24.11 10.60 12.20
CA ALA A 144 24.54 10.68 13.60
C ALA A 144 23.53 11.43 14.48
N GLY A 145 23.49 11.11 15.77
CA GLY A 145 22.61 11.77 16.75
C GLY A 145 21.14 11.40 16.55
N GLY A 146 20.25 12.41 16.51
CA GLY A 146 18.83 12.23 16.21
C GLY A 146 17.93 12.43 17.44
N VAL A 147 16.80 11.74 17.46
CA VAL A 147 15.81 11.84 18.55
C VAL A 147 16.45 11.45 19.89
N GLY A 148 16.23 12.26 20.93
CA GLY A 148 16.81 12.08 22.27
C GLY A 148 18.18 12.74 22.44
N TYR A 149 18.82 13.17 21.35
CA TYR A 149 20.09 13.90 21.38
C TYR A 149 19.86 15.40 21.19
N ASN A 150 20.87 16.21 21.48
CA ASN A 150 20.88 17.65 21.20
C ASN A 150 21.51 17.98 19.82
N GLN A 151 21.98 16.97 19.11
CA GLN A 151 22.58 17.09 17.80
C GLN A 151 22.03 16.03 16.85
N ALA A 152 21.94 16.38 15.56
CA ALA A 152 21.55 15.45 14.52
C ALA A 152 22.28 15.79 13.23
N THR A 153 22.72 14.76 12.51
CA THR A 153 23.29 14.89 11.17
C THR A 153 22.43 14.10 10.21
N ILE A 154 21.76 14.78 9.29
CA ILE A 154 20.93 14.19 8.25
C ILE A 154 21.71 14.23 6.94
N ARG A 155 21.85 13.09 6.27
CA ARG A 155 22.44 12.98 4.94
C ARG A 155 21.34 12.87 3.91
N LEU A 156 21.30 13.81 2.98
CA LEU A 156 20.50 13.70 1.76
C LEU A 156 21.39 13.13 0.66
N THR A 157 20.96 12.04 0.03
CA THR A 157 21.71 11.39 -1.07
C THR A 157 20.84 11.35 -2.32
N SER A 158 21.33 11.84 -3.46
CA SER A 158 20.59 11.78 -4.73
C SER A 158 20.59 10.38 -5.33
N ALA A 159 19.58 10.07 -6.16
CA ALA A 159 19.74 8.99 -7.13
C ALA A 159 20.79 9.38 -8.19
N ARG A 160 21.36 8.38 -8.85
CA ARG A 160 22.37 8.59 -9.90
C ARG A 160 21.75 9.32 -11.09
N GLY A 161 22.35 10.44 -11.50
CA GLY A 161 21.81 11.26 -12.60
C GLY A 161 20.73 12.25 -12.19
N TYR A 162 20.29 12.23 -10.92
CA TYR A 162 19.22 13.08 -10.39
C TYR A 162 19.76 14.14 -9.42
N GLY A 163 18.91 15.14 -9.17
CA GLY A 163 19.09 16.12 -8.11
C GLY A 163 18.22 15.77 -6.91
N TYR A 164 18.03 16.73 -6.00
CA TYR A 164 17.02 16.64 -4.96
C TYR A 164 16.57 18.01 -4.49
N TYR A 165 15.38 18.08 -3.91
CA TYR A 165 14.83 19.24 -3.24
C TYR A 165 14.04 18.82 -2.00
N TYR A 166 14.59 19.11 -0.83
CA TYR A 166 14.04 18.69 0.45
C TYR A 166 13.83 19.88 1.38
N LEU A 167 12.74 19.82 2.14
CA LEU A 167 12.54 20.61 3.35
C LEU A 167 12.94 19.74 4.53
N VAL A 168 13.96 20.17 5.27
CA VAL A 168 14.41 19.50 6.50
C VAL A 168 13.95 20.33 7.69
N ARG A 169 13.19 19.71 8.60
CA ARG A 169 12.72 20.32 9.83
C ARG A 169 13.11 19.47 11.04
N ILE A 170 13.56 20.13 12.10
CA ILE A 170 13.97 19.50 13.35
C ILE A 170 13.23 20.19 14.47
N TYR A 171 12.60 19.40 15.33
CA TYR A 171 11.80 19.84 16.46
C TYR A 171 12.37 19.31 17.76
N GLY A 172 12.11 20.03 18.84
CA GLY A 172 12.53 19.61 20.17
C GLY A 172 12.16 20.62 21.25
N ARG A 173 12.64 20.39 22.46
CA ARG A 173 12.40 21.25 23.62
C ARG A 173 13.69 21.49 24.37
#